data_AF-X1GQE8-F1
#
_entry.id   AF-X1GQE8-F1
#
_cell.length_a   1.000
_cell.length_b   1.000
_cell.length_c   1.000
_cell.angle_alpha   90.00
_cell.angle_beta   90.00
_cell.angle_gamma   90.00
#
_symmetry.space_group_name_H-M   'P 1'
#
loop_
_entity.id
_entity.type
_entity.pdbx_description
1 polymer ?
#
loop_
_entity_poly.entity_id
_entity_poly.type
_entity_poly.pdbx_seq_one_letter_code
_entity_poly.pdbx_strand_id
1 'polypeptide(L)'
;FRIINTNRFRILLDNSQITYAPMGLEKKHANRLNLTALLQLILLFWIGAESYYHPQLIETYDLFFNISFTFFYTFGFYWILIDVWKYAKIEIRLKKNNTDKTISYLNIRQFKLITIVNLLTFLLLNVVNVSFVLLIDNNIISGFSYYLPGTGIENSLPLKISILSFIFIWISPIVASVLLFVIYKDVLSFMI
;
A
#
# COMPACT_ATOMS: atom_id res chain seq x y z
N PHE A 1 -0.79 12.51 3.88
CA PHE A 1 -1.80 12.76 2.82
C PHE A 1 -3.17 12.87 3.46
N ARG A 2 -3.74 14.07 3.51
CA ARG A 2 -5.15 14.26 3.89
C ARG A 2 -5.91 14.28 2.58
N ILE A 3 -6.74 13.26 2.32
CA ILE A 3 -7.71 13.35 1.22
C ILE A 3 -8.60 14.54 1.59
N ILE A 4 -8.50 15.61 0.79
CA ILE A 4 -9.22 16.85 1.04
C ILE A 4 -10.69 16.53 0.84
N ASN A 5 -11.46 16.72 1.91
CA ASN A 5 -12.92 16.60 2.00
C ASN A 5 -13.58 16.48 0.63
N THR A 6 -14.13 15.30 0.33
CA THR A 6 -15.09 15.14 -0.76
C THR A 6 -16.10 16.27 -0.71
N ASN A 7 -16.22 16.98 -1.81
CA ASN A 7 -16.99 18.20 -1.98
C ASN A 7 -18.47 17.95 -1.63
N ARG A 8 -18.88 18.22 -0.39
CA ARG A 8 -20.26 18.04 0.10
C ARG A 8 -21.31 18.73 -0.76
N PHE A 9 -20.90 19.76 -1.52
CA PHE A 9 -21.78 20.54 -2.38
C PHE A 9 -22.39 19.75 -3.55
N ARG A 10 -21.80 18.62 -3.99
CA ARG A 10 -22.39 17.81 -5.08
C ARG A 10 -23.47 16.83 -4.63
N ILE A 11 -23.54 16.48 -3.34
CA ILE A 11 -24.50 15.46 -2.84
C ILE A 11 -25.88 16.07 -2.55
N LEU A 12 -25.95 17.39 -2.34
CA LEU A 12 -27.21 18.08 -2.01
C LEU A 12 -28.06 18.47 -3.23
N LEU A 13 -27.54 18.30 -4.45
CA LEU A 13 -28.15 18.90 -5.64
C LEU A 13 -29.17 18.03 -6.38
N ASP A 14 -29.39 16.76 -6.04
CA ASP A 14 -30.48 16.01 -6.67
C ASP A 14 -31.08 14.95 -5.76
N ASN A 15 -32.42 14.83 -5.85
CA ASN A 15 -33.28 13.77 -5.31
C ASN A 15 -32.92 12.39 -5.90
N SER A 16 -31.68 11.96 -5.71
CA SER A 16 -31.15 10.69 -6.20
C SER A 16 -31.55 9.56 -5.26
N GLN A 17 -32.13 8.49 -5.82
CA GLN A 17 -32.47 7.25 -5.11
C GLN A 17 -31.24 6.53 -4.52
N ILE A 18 -30.03 6.98 -4.86
CA ILE A 18 -28.75 6.36 -4.53
C ILE A 18 -27.90 7.42 -3.84
N THR A 19 -27.83 7.36 -2.50
CA THR A 19 -26.85 8.12 -1.73
C THR A 19 -25.57 7.32 -1.67
N TYR A 20 -24.62 7.65 -2.56
CA TYR A 20 -23.29 7.06 -2.54
C TYR A 20 -22.36 7.94 -1.69
N ALA A 21 -21.73 7.35 -0.67
CA ALA A 21 -20.64 7.96 0.07
C ALA A 21 -19.35 7.24 -0.34
N PRO A 22 -18.63 7.69 -1.39
CA PRO A 22 -17.42 7.02 -1.88
C PRO A 22 -16.36 6.79 -0.79
N MET A 23 -16.45 7.57 0.30
CA MET A 23 -15.49 7.62 1.40
C MET A 23 -16.22 7.67 2.74
N GLY A 24 -17.07 6.67 3.02
CA GLY A 24 -17.72 6.51 4.32
C GLY A 24 -16.73 6.64 5.49
N LEU A 25 -16.95 7.64 6.36
CA LEU A 25 -16.21 7.91 7.59
C LEU A 25 -14.67 8.04 7.42
N GLU A 26 -14.22 8.98 6.59
CA GLU A 26 -12.79 9.40 6.48
C GLU A 26 -12.08 9.57 7.83
N LYS A 27 -12.79 9.96 8.89
CA LYS A 27 -12.24 10.21 10.24
C LYS A 27 -11.64 8.99 10.93
N LYS A 28 -12.00 7.74 10.58
CA LYS A 28 -11.48 6.54 11.26
C LYS A 28 -10.35 5.82 10.51
N HIS A 29 -10.16 6.07 9.21
CA HIS A 29 -9.34 5.20 8.35
C HIS A 29 -8.22 5.89 7.57
N ALA A 30 -8.13 7.24 7.63
CA ALA A 30 -6.93 7.99 7.27
C ALA A 30 -5.68 7.60 8.10
N ASN A 31 -5.84 6.78 9.14
CA ASN A 31 -4.78 6.34 10.03
C ASN A 31 -3.96 5.14 9.53
N ARG A 32 -4.31 4.46 8.44
CA ARG A 32 -3.61 3.20 8.06
C ARG A 32 -2.28 3.42 7.37
N LEU A 33 -2.21 4.37 6.43
CA LEU A 33 -0.94 4.83 5.90
C LEU A 33 -0.07 5.45 6.99
N ASN A 34 -0.69 6.17 7.93
CA ASN A 34 0.01 6.68 9.10
C ASN A 34 0.52 5.53 9.97
N LEU A 35 -0.25 4.45 10.13
CA LEU A 35 0.16 3.27 10.89
C LEU A 35 1.28 2.51 10.20
N THR A 36 1.22 2.30 8.88
CA THR A 36 2.32 1.67 8.14
C THR A 36 3.56 2.55 8.12
N ALA A 37 3.41 3.87 7.99
CA ALA A 37 4.52 4.81 8.10
C ALA A 37 5.11 4.84 9.51
N LEU A 38 4.28 4.77 10.56
CA LEU A 38 4.73 4.70 11.94
C LEU A 38 5.47 3.39 12.21
N LEU A 39 4.95 2.25 11.74
CA LEU A 39 5.66 0.97 11.79
C LEU A 39 7.02 1.03 11.07
N GLN A 40 7.07 1.67 9.90
CA GLN A 40 8.33 1.87 9.18
C GLN A 40 9.31 2.77 9.92
N LEU A 41 8.83 3.84 10.54
CA LEU A 41 9.66 4.72 11.35
C LEU A 41 10.20 3.99 12.58
N ILE A 42 9.38 3.15 13.23
CA ILE A 42 9.84 2.29 14.33
C ILE A 42 10.92 1.33 13.84
N LEU A 43 10.71 0.66 12.70
CA LEU A 43 11.70 -0.25 12.13
C LEU A 43 13.00 0.46 11.76
N LEU A 44 12.90 1.64 11.14
CA LEU A 44 14.05 2.46 10.77
C LEU A 44 14.81 2.93 12.02
N PHE A 45 14.09 3.39 13.04
CA PHE A 45 14.66 3.76 14.32
C PHE A 45 15.37 2.57 14.97
N TRP A 46 14.74 1.39 14.97
CA TRP A 46 15.32 0.19 15.56
C TRP A 46 16.58 -0.25 14.83
N ILE A 47 16.56 -0.30 13.49
CA ILE A 47 17.75 -0.61 12.67
C ILE A 47 18.87 0.39 12.96
N GLY A 48 18.55 1.69 13.05
CA GLY A 48 19.53 2.73 13.36
C GLY A 48 20.12 2.59 14.76
N ALA A 49 19.27 2.38 15.78
CA ALA A 49 19.70 2.22 17.16
C ALA A 49 20.54 0.94 17.36
N GLU A 50 20.06 -0.20 16.85
CA GLU A 50 20.78 -1.47 16.93
C GLU A 50 22.10 -1.42 16.15
N SER A 51 22.15 -0.71 15.02
CA SER A 51 23.42 -0.51 14.31
C SER A 51 24.49 0.17 15.17
N TYR A 52 24.07 1.06 16.08
CA TYR A 52 24.98 1.79 16.96
C TYR A 52 25.38 0.99 18.21
N TYR A 53 24.41 0.33 18.85
CA TYR A 53 24.66 -0.41 20.09
C TYR A 53 25.21 -1.83 19.86
N HIS A 54 24.73 -2.51 18.83
CA HIS A 54 24.99 -3.92 18.55
C HIS A 54 25.19 -4.15 17.04
N PRO A 55 26.26 -3.62 16.43
CA PRO A 55 26.47 -3.67 14.98
C PRO A 55 26.51 -5.10 14.42
N GLN A 56 26.97 -6.06 15.22
CA GLN A 56 27.02 -7.50 14.89
C GLN A 56 25.63 -8.10 14.60
N LEU A 57 24.58 -7.61 15.27
CA LEU A 57 23.21 -8.04 15.03
C LEU A 57 22.70 -7.56 13.67
N ILE A 58 23.07 -6.34 13.28
CA ILE A 58 22.72 -5.82 11.95
C ILE A 58 23.36 -6.65 10.86
N GLU A 59 24.63 -7.03 11.02
CA GLU A 59 25.33 -7.86 10.03
C GLU A 59 24.72 -9.26 9.92
N THR A 60 24.33 -9.87 11.04
CA THR A 60 23.78 -11.23 11.06
C THR A 60 22.34 -11.31 10.54
N TYR A 61 21.55 -10.23 10.69
CA TYR A 61 20.12 -10.20 10.39
C TYR A 61 19.76 -9.21 9.26
N ASP A 62 20.73 -8.76 8.47
CA ASP A 62 20.56 -7.81 7.37
C ASP A 62 19.45 -8.22 6.38
N LEU A 63 19.38 -9.51 6.06
CA LEU A 63 18.37 -10.15 5.23
C LEU A 63 16.96 -9.91 5.78
N PHE A 64 16.77 -10.13 7.07
CA PHE A 64 15.46 -9.99 7.71
C PHE A 64 15.02 -8.53 7.77
N PHE A 65 15.94 -7.60 8.02
CA PHE A 65 15.66 -6.18 8.01
C PHE A 65 15.22 -5.69 6.63
N ASN A 66 15.96 -6.05 5.58
CA ASN A 66 15.65 -5.67 4.20
C ASN A 66 14.31 -6.24 3.71
N ILE A 67 14.03 -7.50 4.03
CA ILE A 67 12.76 -8.15 3.67
C ILE A 67 11.61 -7.46 4.40
N SER A 68 11.71 -7.31 5.73
CA SER A 68 10.64 -6.76 6.56
C SER A 68 10.34 -5.31 6.19
N PHE A 69 11.37 -4.48 5.99
CA PHE A 69 11.19 -3.06 5.68
C PHE A 69 10.42 -2.85 4.37
N THR A 70 10.82 -3.57 3.32
CA THR A 70 10.17 -3.51 2.00
C THR A 70 8.77 -4.13 2.02
N PHE A 71 8.58 -5.20 2.80
CA PHE A 71 7.27 -5.82 2.98
C PHE A 71 6.27 -4.84 3.58
N PHE A 72 6.60 -4.19 4.70
CA PHE A 72 5.69 -3.22 5.33
C PHE A 72 5.43 -2.01 4.43
N TYR A 73 6.39 -1.62 3.60
CA TYR A 73 6.21 -0.58 2.58
C TYR A 73 5.14 -0.95 1.55
N THR A 74 5.33 -2.07 0.87
CA THR A 74 4.40 -2.53 -0.16
C THR A 74 3.04 -2.89 0.42
N PHE A 75 3.01 -3.41 1.66
CA PHE A 75 1.78 -3.76 2.37
C PHE A 75 0.90 -2.54 2.65
N GLY A 76 1.49 -1.39 2.99
CA GLY A 76 0.73 -0.16 3.20
C GLY A 76 -0.13 0.24 1.99
N PHE A 77 0.44 0.14 0.79
CA PHE A 77 -0.28 0.46 -0.45
C PHE A 77 -1.30 -0.61 -0.83
N TYR A 78 -0.95 -1.88 -0.66
CA TYR A 78 -1.88 -2.99 -0.84
C TYR A 78 -3.13 -2.85 0.06
N TRP A 79 -2.93 -2.45 1.31
CA TRP A 79 -3.99 -2.37 2.32
C TRP A 79 -5.02 -1.27 2.04
N ILE A 80 -4.60 -0.15 1.43
CA ILE A 80 -5.51 0.96 1.05
C ILE A 80 -6.61 0.47 0.11
N LEU A 81 -6.26 -0.35 -0.88
CA LEU A 81 -7.19 -0.79 -1.91
C LEU A 81 -8.19 -1.84 -1.40
N ILE A 82 -7.83 -2.64 -0.39
CA ILE A 82 -8.79 -3.52 0.31
C ILE A 82 -9.90 -2.70 0.95
N ASP A 83 -9.56 -1.56 1.53
CA ASP A 83 -10.54 -0.71 2.20
C ASP A 83 -11.53 -0.08 1.25
N VAL A 84 -11.08 0.35 0.08
CA VAL A 84 -11.98 0.93 -0.93
C VAL A 84 -13.16 0.00 -1.22
N TRP A 85 -12.94 -1.32 -1.22
CA TRP A 85 -14.03 -2.29 -1.36
C TRP A 85 -15.02 -2.28 -0.18
N LYS A 86 -14.54 -2.17 1.06
CA LYS A 86 -15.39 -2.14 2.26
C LYS A 86 -16.24 -0.87 2.33
N TYR A 87 -15.72 0.28 1.87
CA TYR A 87 -16.41 1.57 1.92
C TYR A 87 -17.20 1.90 0.67
N ALA A 88 -16.92 1.25 -0.47
CA ALA A 88 -17.78 1.30 -1.65
C ALA A 88 -19.12 0.58 -1.45
N LYS A 89 -19.50 0.20 -0.21
CA LYS A 89 -20.77 -0.44 0.12
C LYS A 89 -21.93 0.46 -0.32
N ILE A 90 -22.44 0.20 -1.52
CA ILE A 90 -23.62 0.90 -2.07
C ILE A 90 -24.83 0.35 -1.34
N GLU A 91 -25.41 1.16 -0.45
CA GLU A 91 -26.71 0.85 0.14
C GLU A 91 -27.80 1.15 -0.90
N ILE A 92 -28.23 0.12 -1.62
CA ILE A 92 -29.37 0.23 -2.54
C ILE A 92 -30.65 0.19 -1.69
N ARG A 93 -31.27 1.35 -1.45
CA ARG A 93 -32.64 1.40 -0.91
C ARG A 93 -33.63 1.02 -2.00
N LEU A 94 -33.97 -0.26 -2.07
CA LEU A 94 -34.92 -0.79 -3.05
C LEU A 94 -36.35 -0.27 -2.78
N LYS A 95 -36.91 0.48 -3.73
CA LYS A 95 -38.36 0.46 -3.97
C LYS A 95 -38.68 -0.81 -4.76
N LYS A 96 -39.72 -1.52 -4.33
CA LYS A 96 -40.02 -2.95 -4.51
C LYS A 96 -40.10 -3.56 -5.93
N ASN A 97 -39.74 -2.85 -7.02
CA ASN A 97 -40.22 -3.23 -8.37
C ASN A 97 -39.19 -3.53 -9.49
N ASN A 98 -37.87 -3.62 -9.26
CA ASN A 98 -36.95 -4.07 -10.33
C ASN A 98 -35.65 -4.68 -9.78
N THR A 99 -35.65 -6.00 -9.55
CA THR A 99 -34.50 -6.77 -9.03
C THR A 99 -33.44 -7.07 -10.10
N ASP A 100 -33.85 -7.24 -11.35
CA ASP A 100 -32.96 -7.81 -12.38
C ASP A 100 -32.08 -6.76 -13.03
N LYS A 101 -32.55 -5.51 -13.08
CA LYS A 101 -31.72 -4.37 -13.49
C LYS A 101 -30.75 -3.97 -12.38
N THR A 102 -31.10 -4.12 -11.09
CA THR A 102 -30.29 -3.58 -9.97
C THR A 102 -28.96 -4.30 -9.73
N ILE A 103 -28.84 -5.57 -10.13
CA ILE A 103 -27.60 -6.36 -9.99
C ILE A 103 -26.54 -5.94 -11.03
N SER A 104 -26.92 -5.34 -12.17
CA SER A 104 -25.97 -4.81 -13.16
C SER A 104 -25.40 -3.43 -12.81
N TYR A 105 -25.83 -2.79 -11.70
CA TYR A 105 -25.40 -1.43 -11.32
C TYR A 105 -24.07 -1.39 -10.55
N LEU A 106 -23.51 -2.54 -10.18
CA LEU A 106 -22.16 -2.64 -9.65
C LEU A 106 -21.33 -3.46 -10.63
N ASN A 107 -20.31 -2.87 -11.22
CA ASN A 107 -19.33 -3.57 -12.04
C ASN A 107 -18.44 -4.47 -11.14
N ILE A 108 -19.05 -5.42 -10.43
CA ILE A 108 -18.42 -6.38 -9.52
C ILE A 108 -17.23 -7.06 -10.19
N ARG A 109 -17.32 -7.29 -11.51
CA ARG A 109 -16.25 -7.84 -12.33
C ARG A 109 -15.00 -6.95 -12.36
N GLN A 110 -15.14 -5.63 -12.54
CA GLN A 110 -13.99 -4.71 -12.55
C GLN A 110 -13.37 -4.57 -11.16
N PHE A 111 -14.18 -4.43 -10.11
CA PHE A 111 -13.67 -4.40 -8.73
C PHE A 111 -12.94 -5.69 -8.34
N LYS A 112 -13.47 -6.86 -8.75
CA LYS A 112 -12.78 -8.15 -8.56
C LYS A 112 -11.46 -8.20 -9.33
N LEU A 113 -11.41 -7.68 -10.55
CA LEU A 113 -10.17 -7.58 -11.32
C LEU A 113 -9.14 -6.66 -10.63
N ILE A 114 -9.56 -5.49 -10.14
CA ILE A 114 -8.67 -4.53 -9.47
C ILE A 114 -8.09 -5.12 -8.17
N THR A 115 -8.91 -5.82 -7.39
CA THR A 115 -8.44 -6.49 -6.17
C THR A 115 -7.47 -7.64 -6.47
N ILE A 116 -7.72 -8.43 -7.52
CA ILE A 116 -6.80 -9.47 -7.98
C ILE A 116 -5.49 -8.85 -8.46
N VAL A 117 -5.54 -7.80 -9.28
CA VAL A 117 -4.34 -7.11 -9.79
C VAL A 117 -3.52 -6.56 -8.62
N ASN A 118 -4.15 -5.89 -7.65
CA ASN A 118 -3.46 -5.37 -6.47
C ASN A 118 -2.78 -6.47 -5.64
N LEU A 119 -3.46 -7.60 -5.42
CA LEU A 119 -2.89 -8.74 -4.72
C LEU A 119 -1.71 -9.34 -5.49
N LEU A 120 -1.85 -9.49 -6.80
CA LEU A 120 -0.80 -10.04 -7.66
C LEU A 120 0.42 -9.11 -7.70
N THR A 121 0.22 -7.78 -7.80
CA THR A 121 1.32 -6.81 -7.73
C THR A 121 2.02 -6.85 -6.38
N PHE A 122 1.28 -6.95 -5.27
CA PHE A 122 1.86 -7.06 -3.94
C PHE A 122 2.70 -8.34 -3.77
N LEU A 123 2.17 -9.49 -4.20
CA LEU A 123 2.89 -10.76 -4.14
C LEU A 123 4.13 -10.74 -5.04
N LEU A 124 4.02 -10.28 -6.28
CA LEU A 124 5.16 -10.22 -7.19
C LEU A 124 6.27 -9.33 -6.64
N LEU A 125 5.95 -8.13 -6.14
CA LEU A 125 6.95 -7.22 -5.57
C LEU A 125 7.67 -7.86 -4.37
N ASN A 126 6.96 -8.58 -3.51
CA ASN A 126 7.57 -9.25 -2.37
C ASN A 126 8.39 -10.48 -2.74
N VAL A 127 7.94 -11.28 -3.72
CA VAL A 127 8.73 -12.41 -4.24
C VAL A 127 10.03 -11.91 -4.88
N VAL A 128 9.94 -10.85 -5.70
CA VAL A 128 11.12 -10.21 -6.28
C VAL A 128 12.01 -9.60 -5.20
N ASN A 129 11.43 -9.00 -4.15
CA ASN A 129 12.22 -8.48 -3.03
C ASN A 129 13.04 -9.60 -2.35
N VAL A 130 12.38 -10.69 -1.97
CA VAL A 130 13.03 -11.83 -1.29
C VAL A 130 14.12 -12.44 -2.18
N SER A 131 13.85 -12.64 -3.47
CA SER A 131 14.84 -13.22 -4.37
C SER A 131 16.08 -12.34 -4.50
N PHE A 132 15.92 -11.03 -4.61
CA PHE A 132 17.07 -10.12 -4.72
C PHE A 132 17.86 -9.97 -3.42
N VAL A 133 17.18 -9.95 -2.26
CA VAL A 133 17.89 -9.94 -0.98
C VAL A 133 18.73 -11.21 -0.83
N LEU A 134 18.19 -12.38 -1.19
CA LEU A 134 18.94 -13.65 -1.18
C LEU A 134 20.12 -13.66 -2.16
N LEU A 135 19.97 -13.07 -3.34
CA LEU A 135 21.05 -12.97 -4.32
C LEU A 135 22.19 -12.05 -3.85
N ILE A 136 21.87 -11.00 -3.09
CA ILE A 136 22.85 -10.06 -2.52
C ILE A 136 23.58 -10.70 -1.35
N ASP A 137 22.85 -11.39 -0.47
CA ASP A 137 23.41 -12.09 0.70
C ASP A 137 24.41 -13.18 0.26
N ASN A 138 24.06 -13.94 -0.78
CA ASN A 138 24.96 -14.93 -1.39
C ASN A 138 26.08 -14.31 -2.27
N ASN A 139 26.23 -12.98 -2.29
CA ASN A 139 27.20 -12.23 -3.10
C ASN A 139 27.14 -12.53 -4.61
N ILE A 140 26.00 -12.98 -5.14
CA ILE A 140 25.78 -13.22 -6.59
C ILE A 140 25.58 -11.88 -7.31
N ILE A 141 24.92 -10.92 -6.66
CA ILE A 141 24.65 -9.58 -7.18
C ILE A 141 25.20 -8.54 -6.21
N SER A 142 25.79 -7.46 -6.74
CA SER A 142 26.22 -6.32 -5.93
C SER A 142 25.03 -5.52 -5.40
N GLY A 143 24.94 -5.38 -4.08
CA GLY A 143 24.03 -4.44 -3.42
C GLY A 143 24.61 -3.03 -3.32
N PHE A 144 23.74 -2.05 -3.08
CA PHE A 144 24.13 -0.70 -2.68
C PHE A 144 24.49 -0.68 -1.19
N SER A 145 25.67 -0.20 -0.85
CA SER A 145 26.13 -0.09 0.54
C SER A 145 25.55 1.16 1.23
N TYR A 146 24.66 0.96 2.19
CA TYR A 146 24.11 2.02 3.03
C TYR A 146 24.84 2.09 4.36
N TYR A 147 25.50 3.22 4.62
CA TYR A 147 26.24 3.45 5.86
C TYR A 147 25.26 3.83 6.98
N LEU A 148 25.08 2.90 7.92
CA LEU A 148 24.35 3.12 9.16
C LEU A 148 25.22 3.85 10.19
N PRO A 149 24.63 4.50 11.22
CA PRO A 149 25.36 5.25 12.24
C PRO A 149 26.50 4.49 12.94
N GLY A 150 26.35 3.19 13.16
CA GLY A 150 27.40 2.36 13.76
C GLY A 150 28.30 1.61 12.79
N THR A 151 28.27 1.95 11.49
CA THR A 151 29.16 1.33 10.50
C THR A 151 30.61 1.64 10.84
N GLY A 152 31.47 0.63 10.86
CA GLY A 152 32.89 0.74 11.24
C GLY A 152 33.16 0.60 12.74
N ILE A 153 32.13 0.63 13.59
CA ILE A 153 32.27 0.17 14.98
C ILE A 153 32.44 -1.35 14.94
N GLU A 154 33.47 -1.86 15.61
CA GLU A 154 33.81 -3.30 15.61
C GLU A 154 34.01 -3.91 14.21
N ASN A 155 34.49 -3.12 13.25
CA ASN A 155 34.66 -3.52 11.83
C ASN A 155 33.37 -3.91 11.12
N SER A 156 32.21 -3.43 11.61
CA SER A 156 30.93 -3.72 11.00
C SER A 156 30.80 -3.20 9.57
N LEU A 157 30.24 -4.04 8.71
CA LEU A 157 30.04 -3.74 7.31
C LEU A 157 28.78 -2.88 7.08
N PRO A 158 28.75 -2.06 6.02
CA PRO A 158 27.56 -1.31 5.66
C PRO A 158 26.42 -2.25 5.27
N LEU A 159 25.18 -1.85 5.56
CA LEU A 159 23.99 -2.60 5.19
C LEU A 159 23.85 -2.61 3.67
N LYS A 160 23.82 -3.81 3.06
CA LYS A 160 23.64 -3.96 1.62
C LYS A 160 22.14 -3.93 1.30
N ILE A 161 21.73 -3.03 0.41
CA ILE A 161 20.35 -2.89 -0.06
C ILE A 161 20.29 -3.18 -1.55
N SER A 162 19.22 -3.81 -2.02
CA SER A 162 18.99 -3.98 -3.47
C SER A 162 18.67 -2.65 -4.14
N ILE A 163 19.20 -2.43 -5.35
CA ILE A 163 18.81 -1.28 -6.20
C ILE A 163 17.29 -1.31 -6.48
N LEU A 164 16.69 -2.51 -6.54
CA LEU A 164 15.25 -2.67 -6.73
C LEU A 164 14.42 -2.14 -5.57
N SER A 165 14.97 -2.09 -4.35
CA SER A 165 14.29 -1.49 -3.21
C SER A 165 13.96 -0.01 -3.49
N PHE A 166 14.84 0.72 -4.18
CA PHE A 166 14.55 2.10 -4.63
C PHE A 166 13.47 2.16 -5.72
N ILE A 167 13.44 1.18 -6.61
CA ILE A 167 12.40 1.08 -7.65
C ILE A 167 11.03 0.80 -7.02
N PHE A 168 10.96 -0.03 -5.97
CA PHE A 168 9.72 -0.34 -5.26
C PHE A 168 9.08 0.88 -4.58
N ILE A 169 9.90 1.85 -4.15
CA ILE A 169 9.43 3.14 -3.62
C ILE A 169 8.59 3.90 -4.66
N TRP A 170 8.89 3.75 -5.95
CA TRP A 170 8.12 4.40 -7.01
C TRP A 170 6.97 3.54 -7.51
N ILE A 171 7.17 2.24 -7.72
CA ILE A 171 6.16 1.36 -8.31
C ILE A 171 4.91 1.28 -7.41
N SER A 172 5.09 1.08 -6.11
CA SER A 172 3.96 0.86 -5.18
C SER A 172 2.96 2.03 -5.16
N PRO A 173 3.37 3.30 -4.97
CA PRO A 173 2.44 4.43 -5.01
C PRO A 173 1.85 4.68 -6.41
N ILE A 174 2.61 4.45 -7.48
CA ILE A 174 2.11 4.62 -8.86
C ILE A 174 0.97 3.62 -9.14
N VAL A 175 1.19 2.33 -8.85
CA VAL A 175 0.18 1.27 -9.04
C VAL A 175 -1.07 1.59 -8.22
N ALA A 176 -0.90 1.94 -6.94
CA ALA A 176 -2.03 2.30 -6.08
C ALA A 176 -2.82 3.50 -6.62
N SER A 177 -2.12 4.54 -7.10
CA SER A 177 -2.74 5.74 -7.65
C SER A 177 -3.52 5.45 -8.93
N VAL A 178 -2.96 4.64 -9.84
CA VAL A 178 -3.63 4.23 -11.08
C VAL A 178 -4.89 3.41 -10.77
N LEU A 179 -4.80 2.44 -9.86
CA LEU A 179 -5.95 1.62 -9.47
C LEU A 179 -7.05 2.47 -8.80
N LEU A 180 -6.67 3.39 -7.92
CA LEU A 180 -7.61 4.35 -7.31
C LEU A 180 -8.27 5.25 -8.37
N PHE A 181 -7.52 5.71 -9.37
CA PHE A 181 -8.06 6.52 -10.45
C PHE A 181 -9.09 5.76 -11.29
N VAL A 182 -8.82 4.49 -11.61
CA VAL A 182 -9.77 3.63 -12.32
C VAL A 182 -11.05 3.46 -11.51
N ILE A 183 -10.94 3.14 -10.21
CA ILE A 183 -12.09 3.02 -9.30
C ILE A 183 -12.90 4.33 -9.29
N TYR A 184 -12.22 5.47 -9.15
CA TYR A 184 -12.88 6.77 -9.09
C TYR A 184 -13.57 7.14 -10.41
N LYS A 185 -12.95 6.85 -11.56
CA LYS A 185 -13.55 7.07 -12.86
C LYS A 185 -14.83 6.27 -13.04
N ASP A 186 -14.81 4.98 -12.70
CA ASP A 186 -15.98 4.10 -12.82
C ASP A 186 -17.13 4.59 -11.92
N VAL A 187 -16.80 5.06 -10.71
CA VAL A 187 -17.76 5.71 -9.79
C VAL A 187 -18.31 7.03 -10.36
N LEU A 188 -17.47 7.87 -10.96
CA LEU A 188 -17.91 9.17 -11.47
C LEU A 188 -18.80 9.01 -12.71
N SER A 189 -18.45 8.09 -13.62
CA SER A 189 -19.28 7.76 -14.79
C SER A 189 -20.64 7.19 -14.42
N PHE A 190 -20.79 6.69 -13.18
CA PHE A 190 -22.05 6.19 -12.66
C PHE A 190 -22.97 7.31 -12.14
N MET A 191 -22.41 8.47 -11.75
CA MET A 191 -23.17 9.61 -11.20
C MET A 191 -23.71 10.58 -12.27
N ILE A 192 -23.22 10.47 -13.52
CA ILE A 192 -23.65 11.27 -14.68
C ILE A 192 -24.64 10.45 -15.49
#